data_AF-A0AB37M2W2-F1
#
_entry.id   AF-A0AB37M2W2-F1
#
_cell.length_a   1.000
_cell.length_b   1.000
_cell.length_c   1.000
_cell.angle_alpha   90.00
_cell.angle_beta   90.00
_cell.angle_gamma   90.00
#
_symmetry.space_group_name_H-M   'P 1'
#
loop_
_entity.id
_entity.type
_entity.pdbx_description
1 polymer ?
#
loop_
_entity_poly.entity_id
_entity_poly.type
_entity_poly.pdbx_seq_one_letter_code
_entity_poly.pdbx_strand_id
1 'polypeptide(L)'
;MNRLIQYNYSKNPVVRHFYDSDKPLPIWALFEVMTLGNFGVFYSCLKGSVRQSISDDLKLPNNYDGPGLLERTIFVLKDLRNAIAHNSAVYDVRFKRAKVGNQLGQMLSSEVGVPSIDFSTITDYVVLIVYLLRKMMVSKTECYQLIRNYSSVLEDLHGSLSSSDFHKIVKTGARSKMDALRSYIAAS
;
A
#
# COMPACT_ATOMS: atom_id res chain seq x y z
N MET A 1 15.72 -13.30 8.00
CA MET A 1 16.71 -12.78 7.03
C MET A 1 17.48 -13.88 6.32
N ASN A 2 18.14 -14.80 7.02
CA ASN A 2 19.00 -15.82 6.42
C ASN A 2 18.33 -16.68 5.33
N ARG A 3 17.07 -17.11 5.53
CA ARG A 3 16.31 -17.85 4.50
C ARG A 3 16.09 -17.05 3.20
N LEU A 4 15.95 -15.72 3.30
CA LEU A 4 15.81 -14.84 2.12
C LEU A 4 17.09 -14.80 1.30
N ILE A 5 18.22 -14.68 1.99
CA ILE A 5 19.56 -14.65 1.38
C ILE A 5 19.84 -16.00 0.72
N GLN A 6 19.61 -17.11 1.43
CA GLN A 6 19.78 -18.47 0.89
C GLN A 6 18.92 -18.72 -0.36
N TYR A 7 17.65 -18.31 -0.34
CA TYR A 7 16.77 -18.46 -1.50
C TYR A 7 17.24 -17.66 -2.72
N ASN A 8 17.82 -16.48 -2.51
CA ASN A 8 18.28 -15.60 -3.59
C ASN A 8 19.73 -15.86 -4.03
N TYR A 9 20.50 -16.67 -3.31
CA TYR A 9 21.87 -17.02 -3.69
C TYR A 9 21.98 -17.61 -5.11
N SER A 10 21.06 -18.49 -5.49
CA SER A 10 21.02 -19.07 -6.84
C SER A 10 20.35 -18.17 -7.88
N LYS A 11 19.64 -17.12 -7.46
CA LYS A 11 18.75 -16.31 -8.32
C LYS A 11 19.21 -14.89 -8.57
N ASN A 12 19.99 -14.31 -7.65
CA ASN A 12 20.43 -12.93 -7.72
C ASN A 12 21.98 -12.89 -7.70
N PRO A 13 22.61 -12.40 -8.78
CA PRO A 13 24.08 -12.39 -8.91
C PRO A 13 24.76 -11.46 -7.90
N VAL A 14 24.08 -10.39 -7.46
CA VAL A 14 24.60 -9.49 -6.42
C VAL A 14 24.67 -10.23 -5.08
N VAL A 15 23.58 -10.91 -4.69
CA VAL A 15 23.56 -11.70 -3.45
C VAL A 15 24.64 -12.77 -3.47
N ARG A 16 24.81 -13.46 -4.61
CA ARG A 16 25.89 -14.45 -4.79
C ARG A 16 27.26 -13.82 -4.62
N HIS A 17 27.55 -12.71 -5.30
CA HIS A 17 28.86 -12.05 -5.25
C HIS A 17 29.27 -11.69 -3.81
N PHE A 18 28.37 -11.07 -3.04
CA PHE A 18 28.66 -10.69 -1.65
C PHE A 18 28.81 -11.91 -0.74
N TYR A 19 27.97 -12.93 -0.93
CA TYR A 19 28.03 -14.16 -0.14
C TYR A 19 29.33 -14.96 -0.41
N ASP A 20 29.69 -15.17 -1.69
CA ASP A 20 30.90 -15.91 -2.08
C ASP A 20 32.19 -15.15 -1.72
N SER A 21 32.12 -13.83 -1.63
CA SER A 21 33.25 -12.99 -1.24
C SER A 21 33.39 -12.81 0.28
N ASP A 22 32.57 -13.50 1.09
CA ASP A 22 32.49 -13.35 2.55
C ASP A 22 32.33 -11.88 2.99
N LYS A 23 31.55 -11.11 2.23
CA LYS A 23 31.26 -9.70 2.50
C LYS A 23 29.84 -9.53 3.04
N PRO A 24 29.62 -8.59 3.98
CA PRO A 24 28.28 -8.26 4.43
C PRO A 24 27.45 -7.75 3.25
N LEU A 25 26.21 -8.26 3.13
CA LEU A 25 25.29 -7.81 2.10
C LEU A 25 24.88 -6.36 2.40
N PRO A 26 25.07 -5.42 1.46
CA PRO A 26 24.69 -4.04 1.71
C PRO A 26 23.17 -3.88 1.77
N ILE A 27 22.71 -2.89 2.53
CA ILE A 27 21.27 -2.64 2.79
C ILE A 27 20.47 -2.49 1.48
N TRP A 28 21.01 -1.81 0.48
CA TRP A 28 20.34 -1.64 -0.81
C TRP A 28 20.10 -2.98 -1.52
N ALA A 29 21.07 -3.90 -1.48
CA ALA A 29 20.95 -5.21 -2.13
C ALA A 29 19.96 -6.11 -1.37
N LEU A 30 19.85 -5.90 -0.06
CA LEU A 30 18.84 -6.57 0.74
C LEU A 30 17.43 -6.11 0.36
N PHE A 31 17.21 -4.80 0.23
CA PHE A 31 15.91 -4.26 -0.20
C PHE A 31 15.50 -4.73 -1.60
N GLU A 32 16.46 -4.87 -2.52
CA GLU A 32 16.22 -5.38 -3.88
C GLU A 32 15.56 -6.78 -3.88
N VAL A 33 15.95 -7.65 -2.94
CA VAL A 33 15.43 -9.03 -2.87
C VAL A 33 14.31 -9.21 -1.85
N MET A 34 13.99 -8.18 -1.07
CA MET A 34 12.95 -8.24 -0.06
C MET A 34 11.56 -8.11 -0.67
N THR A 35 10.69 -9.07 -0.37
CA THR A 35 9.25 -8.92 -0.60
C THR A 35 8.65 -7.98 0.44
N LEU A 36 7.49 -7.37 0.14
CA LEU A 36 6.75 -6.59 1.14
C LEU A 36 6.39 -7.41 2.40
N GLY A 37 6.24 -8.74 2.27
CA GLY A 37 6.04 -9.62 3.42
C GLY A 37 7.28 -9.69 4.32
N ASN A 38 8.46 -9.85 3.73
CA ASN A 38 9.72 -9.82 4.48
C ASN A 38 9.98 -8.44 5.08
N PHE A 39 9.58 -7.37 4.37
CA PHE A 39 9.65 -6.01 4.88
C PHE A 39 8.75 -5.79 6.10
N GLY A 40 7.51 -6.29 6.09
CA GLY A 40 6.63 -6.21 7.26
C GLY A 40 7.19 -6.93 8.48
N VAL A 41 7.78 -8.12 8.30
CA VAL A 41 8.46 -8.86 9.38
C VAL A 41 9.73 -8.13 9.84
N PHE A 42 10.50 -7.57 8.93
CA PHE A 42 11.67 -6.76 9.30
C PHE A 42 11.26 -5.55 10.15
N TYR A 43 10.23 -4.82 9.73
CA TYR A 43 9.70 -3.67 10.45
C TYR A 43 9.19 -4.04 11.86
N SER A 44 8.51 -5.18 12.02
CA SER A 44 8.01 -5.62 13.32
C SER A 44 9.11 -5.98 14.32
N CYS A 45 10.29 -6.38 13.82
CA CYS A 45 11.48 -6.64 14.63
C CYS A 45 12.25 -5.37 15.04
N LEU A 46 11.93 -4.20 14.48
CA LEU A 46 12.60 -2.96 14.86
C LEU A 46 12.26 -2.59 16.31
N LYS A 47 13.21 -1.93 16.98
CA LYS A 47 12.98 -1.36 18.32
C LYS A 47 11.81 -0.38 18.27
N GLY A 48 11.02 -0.32 19.34
CA GLY A 48 9.86 0.57 19.44
C GLY A 48 10.20 2.04 19.14
N SER A 49 11.34 2.53 19.63
CA SER A 49 11.81 3.90 19.35
C SER A 49 12.09 4.16 17.87
N VAL A 50 12.63 3.17 17.14
CA VAL A 50 12.89 3.29 15.70
C VAL A 50 11.57 3.29 14.93
N ARG A 51 10.63 2.42 15.31
CA ARG A 51 9.29 2.39 14.71
C ARG A 51 8.54 3.71 14.95
N GLN A 52 8.69 4.30 16.14
CA GLN A 52 8.14 5.61 16.45
C GLN A 52 8.77 6.69 15.57
N SER A 53 10.10 6.74 15.46
CA SER A 53 10.80 7.68 14.57
C SER A 53 10.31 7.59 13.14
N ILE A 54 10.11 6.38 12.59
CA ILE A 54 9.56 6.19 11.24
C ILE A 54 8.13 6.72 11.13
N SER A 55 7.30 6.49 12.16
CA SER A 55 5.93 7.01 12.23
C SER A 55 5.92 8.55 12.23
N ASP A 56 6.86 9.16 12.95
CA ASP A 56 7.02 10.61 13.05
C ASP A 56 7.53 11.22 11.74
N ASP A 57 8.51 10.57 11.08
CA ASP A 57 9.04 10.96 9.77
C ASP A 57 7.94 10.94 8.70
N LEU A 58 7.07 9.91 8.76
CA LEU A 58 5.88 9.81 7.93
C LEU A 58 4.75 10.72 8.39
N LYS A 59 4.89 11.48 9.49
CA LYS A 59 3.87 12.37 10.06
C LYS A 59 2.52 11.67 10.22
N LEU A 60 2.54 10.44 10.73
CA LEU A 60 1.31 9.71 11.03
C LEU A 60 0.60 10.35 12.23
N PRO A 61 -0.74 10.34 12.25
CA PRO A 61 -1.50 11.01 13.30
C PRO A 61 -1.32 10.32 14.67
N ASN A 62 -1.01 11.12 15.70
CA ASN A 62 -0.67 10.65 17.06
C ASN A 62 -1.85 10.04 17.84
N ASN A 63 -3.09 10.34 17.45
CA ASN A 63 -4.29 9.77 18.07
C ASN A 63 -4.56 8.32 17.62
N TYR A 64 -3.67 7.74 16.81
CA TYR A 64 -3.66 6.33 16.44
C TYR A 64 -2.32 5.70 16.85
N ASP A 65 -2.31 4.37 17.02
CA ASP A 65 -1.08 3.58 17.16
C ASP A 65 -0.29 3.62 15.84
N GLY A 66 0.38 4.73 15.54
CA GLY A 66 1.10 4.96 14.28
C GLY A 66 2.07 3.82 13.92
N PRO A 67 2.96 3.41 14.83
CA PRO A 67 3.86 2.28 14.62
C PRO A 67 3.17 0.96 14.29
N GLY A 68 2.12 0.58 15.02
CA GLY A 68 1.40 -0.66 14.77
C GLY A 68 0.45 -0.56 13.56
N LEU A 69 -0.05 0.63 13.26
CA LEU A 69 -0.90 0.89 12.10
C LEU A 69 -0.10 0.84 10.81
N LEU A 70 1.14 1.35 10.81
CA LEU A 70 2.06 1.24 9.69
C LEU A 70 2.43 -0.22 9.40
N GLU A 71 2.68 -1.02 10.44
CA GLU A 71 2.92 -2.46 10.29
C GLU A 71 1.75 -3.15 9.58
N ARG A 72 0.52 -2.92 10.07
CA ARG A 72 -0.70 -3.45 9.46
C ARG A 72 -0.84 -2.98 8.00
N THR A 73 -0.56 -1.71 7.73
CA THR A 73 -0.60 -1.11 6.40
C THR A 73 0.34 -1.80 5.42
N ILE A 74 1.56 -2.14 5.85
CA ILE A 74 2.51 -2.90 5.03
C ILE A 74 1.93 -4.25 4.61
N PHE A 75 1.26 -4.97 5.53
CA PHE A 75 0.63 -6.25 5.21
C PHE A 75 -0.59 -6.11 4.28
N VAL A 76 -1.34 -5.02 4.38
CA VAL A 76 -2.43 -4.69 3.43
C VAL A 76 -1.89 -4.49 2.01
N LEU A 77 -0.83 -3.68 1.88
CA LEU A 77 -0.17 -3.45 0.59
C LEU A 77 0.47 -4.72 0.03
N LYS A 78 1.05 -5.55 0.90
CA LYS A 78 1.60 -6.86 0.52
C LYS A 78 0.53 -7.75 -0.13
N ASP A 79 -0.67 -7.82 0.44
CA ASP A 79 -1.73 -8.67 -0.11
C ASP A 79 -2.21 -8.13 -1.47
N LEU A 80 -2.38 -6.82 -1.60
CA LEU A 80 -2.72 -6.19 -2.89
C LEU A 80 -1.64 -6.43 -3.95
N ARG A 81 -0.36 -6.17 -3.61
CA ARG A 81 0.76 -6.41 -4.54
C ARG A 81 0.82 -7.87 -4.98
N ASN A 82 0.61 -8.80 -4.04
CA ASN A 82 0.60 -10.23 -4.38
C ASN A 82 -0.58 -10.59 -5.27
N ALA A 83 -1.76 -9.99 -5.06
CA ALA A 83 -2.90 -10.17 -5.94
C ALA A 83 -2.56 -9.73 -7.37
N ILE A 84 -2.00 -8.53 -7.54
CA ILE A 84 -1.61 -7.99 -8.86
C ILE A 84 -0.51 -8.85 -9.52
N ALA A 85 0.44 -9.36 -8.74
CA ALA A 85 1.56 -10.15 -9.28
C ALA A 85 1.17 -11.59 -9.69
N HIS A 86 0.12 -12.17 -9.08
CA HIS A 86 -0.28 -13.55 -9.32
C HIS A 86 -1.60 -13.69 -10.08
N ASN A 87 -2.51 -12.73 -9.97
CA ASN A 87 -3.80 -12.71 -10.65
C ASN A 87 -3.80 -11.54 -11.64
N SER A 88 -3.98 -11.82 -12.94
CA SER A 88 -3.92 -10.80 -13.99
C SER A 88 -4.69 -9.53 -13.65
N ALA A 89 -6.02 -9.61 -13.50
CA ALA A 89 -6.88 -8.47 -13.19
C ALA A 89 -7.50 -8.61 -11.79
N VAL A 90 -7.43 -7.54 -10.99
CA VAL A 90 -7.99 -7.46 -9.65
C VAL A 90 -9.29 -6.67 -9.70
N TYR A 91 -10.43 -7.37 -9.68
CA TYR A 91 -11.77 -6.75 -9.73
C TYR A 91 -12.38 -6.53 -8.34
N ASP A 92 -12.03 -7.37 -7.38
CA ASP A 92 -12.56 -7.31 -6.02
C ASP A 92 -11.48 -7.52 -4.97
N VAL A 93 -11.87 -7.49 -3.70
CA VAL A 93 -10.96 -7.56 -2.55
C VAL A 93 -10.81 -8.96 -1.94
N ARG A 94 -11.17 -10.04 -2.65
CA ARG A 94 -11.04 -11.43 -2.15
C ARG A 94 -9.59 -11.83 -1.83
N PHE A 95 -8.62 -11.08 -2.34
CA PHE A 95 -7.20 -11.25 -2.00
C PHE A 95 -6.86 -10.85 -0.56
N LYS A 96 -7.72 -10.10 0.14
CA LYS A 96 -7.49 -9.59 1.50
C LYS A 96 -7.27 -10.76 2.46
N ARG A 97 -6.06 -10.90 3.00
CA ARG A 97 -5.72 -11.85 4.06
C ARG A 97 -5.37 -11.13 5.37
N ALA A 98 -4.78 -9.94 5.27
CA ALA A 98 -4.49 -9.07 6.38
C ALA A 98 -5.79 -8.66 7.06
N LYS A 99 -5.84 -8.85 8.38
CA LYS A 99 -6.94 -8.34 9.20
C LYS A 99 -6.78 -6.83 9.33
N VAL A 100 -7.43 -6.11 8.43
CA VAL A 100 -7.56 -4.66 8.53
C VAL A 100 -8.54 -4.37 9.66
N GLY A 101 -8.02 -3.98 10.82
CA GLY A 101 -8.85 -3.44 11.88
C GLY A 101 -9.50 -2.13 11.43
N ASN A 102 -10.64 -1.79 12.05
CA ASN A 102 -11.39 -0.58 11.73
C ASN A 102 -10.56 0.70 11.86
N GLN A 103 -9.50 0.69 12.67
CA GLN A 103 -8.61 1.82 12.91
C GLN A 103 -7.96 2.38 11.64
N LEU A 104 -7.53 1.53 10.70
CA LEU A 104 -6.90 2.00 9.45
C LEU A 104 -7.90 2.77 8.59
N GLY A 105 -9.12 2.22 8.48
CA GLY A 105 -10.21 2.86 7.77
C GLY A 105 -10.66 4.18 8.41
N GLN A 106 -10.77 4.20 9.74
CA GLN A 106 -11.09 5.40 10.51
C GLN A 106 -10.03 6.50 10.35
N MET A 107 -8.75 6.13 10.44
CA MET A 107 -7.63 7.06 10.27
C MET A 107 -7.63 7.66 8.87
N LEU A 108 -7.77 6.84 7.81
CA LEU A 108 -7.87 7.35 6.45
C LEU A 108 -9.10 8.24 6.24
N SER A 109 -10.24 7.86 6.82
CA SER A 109 -11.46 8.66 6.72
C SER A 109 -11.29 10.04 7.36
N SER A 110 -10.60 10.10 8.51
CA SER A 110 -10.27 11.34 9.22
C SER A 110 -9.24 12.20 8.49
N GLU A 111 -8.14 11.61 8.03
CA GLU A 111 -7.02 12.34 7.41
C GLU A 111 -7.32 12.80 5.98
N VAL A 112 -8.07 12.00 5.20
CA VAL A 112 -8.37 12.28 3.79
C VAL A 112 -9.73 12.96 3.61
N GLY A 113 -10.62 12.87 4.60
CA GLY A 113 -11.99 13.41 4.50
C GLY A 113 -12.90 12.56 3.61
N VAL A 114 -12.66 11.25 3.52
CA VAL A 114 -13.49 10.32 2.75
C VAL A 114 -14.53 9.62 3.65
N PRO A 115 -15.77 9.41 3.15
CA PRO A 115 -16.78 8.67 3.90
C PRO A 115 -16.48 7.17 3.89
N SER A 116 -16.43 6.58 5.10
CA SER A 116 -16.35 5.14 5.41
C SER A 116 -15.41 4.31 4.53
N ILE A 117 -14.23 3.98 5.08
CA ILE A 117 -13.29 3.01 4.49
C ILE A 117 -13.32 1.73 5.32
N ASP A 118 -13.73 0.63 4.69
CA ASP A 118 -13.76 -0.72 5.27
C ASP A 118 -12.88 -1.73 4.49
N PHE A 119 -12.21 -1.25 3.43
CA PHE A 119 -11.42 -2.07 2.50
C PHE A 119 -12.25 -3.18 1.86
N SER A 120 -13.51 -2.85 1.53
CA SER A 120 -14.42 -3.73 0.80
C SER A 120 -14.38 -3.50 -0.72
N THR A 121 -13.70 -2.45 -1.18
CA THR A 121 -13.56 -2.10 -2.59
C THR A 121 -12.10 -1.83 -2.94
N ILE A 122 -11.73 -1.98 -4.23
CA ILE A 122 -10.40 -1.61 -4.70
C ILE A 122 -10.13 -0.10 -4.53
N THR A 123 -11.17 0.72 -4.59
CA THR A 123 -11.11 2.18 -4.37
C THR A 123 -10.51 2.53 -3.00
N ASP A 124 -10.80 1.75 -1.95
CA ASP A 124 -10.24 1.97 -0.61
C ASP A 124 -8.72 1.82 -0.58
N TYR A 125 -8.20 0.88 -1.39
CA TYR A 125 -6.76 0.68 -1.53
C TYR A 125 -6.13 1.81 -2.33
N VAL A 126 -6.82 2.36 -3.34
CA VAL A 126 -6.35 3.56 -4.05
C VAL A 126 -6.26 4.75 -3.09
N VAL A 127 -7.24 4.94 -2.21
CA VAL A 127 -7.19 5.97 -1.16
C VAL A 127 -5.96 5.78 -0.26
N LEU A 128 -5.74 4.56 0.22
CA LEU A 128 -4.56 4.23 1.03
C LEU A 128 -3.25 4.54 0.29
N ILE A 129 -3.14 4.16 -0.97
CA ILE A 129 -1.93 4.40 -1.78
C ILE A 129 -1.67 5.90 -1.92
N VAL A 130 -2.67 6.69 -2.31
CA VAL A 130 -2.51 8.15 -2.46
C VAL A 130 -2.14 8.81 -1.12
N TYR A 131 -2.79 8.41 -0.02
CA TYR A 131 -2.43 8.86 1.32
C TYR A 131 -0.94 8.62 1.62
N LEU A 132 -0.46 7.39 1.40
CA LEU A 132 0.94 7.04 1.65
C LEU A 132 1.91 7.78 0.73
N LEU A 133 1.59 7.92 -0.56
CA LEU A 133 2.41 8.70 -1.51
C LEU A 133 2.58 10.14 -1.03
N ARG A 134 1.51 10.77 -0.53
CA ARG A 134 1.60 12.12 0.05
C ARG A 134 2.43 12.16 1.33
N LYS A 135 2.28 11.19 2.24
CA LYS A 135 3.12 11.07 3.45
C LYS A 135 4.60 10.83 3.10
N MET A 136 4.89 10.19 1.96
CA MET A 136 6.23 9.98 1.41
C MET A 136 6.73 11.15 0.53
N MET A 137 6.02 12.27 0.49
CA MET A 137 6.39 13.49 -0.25
C MET A 137 6.48 13.31 -1.79
N VAL A 138 5.81 12.30 -2.35
CA VAL A 138 5.65 12.14 -3.81
C VAL A 138 4.88 13.31 -4.38
N SER A 139 5.19 13.78 -5.60
CA SER A 139 4.64 15.03 -6.12
C SER A 139 3.10 15.02 -6.24
N LYS A 140 2.48 16.20 -6.10
CA LYS A 140 1.02 16.35 -6.32
C LYS A 140 0.63 15.89 -7.72
N THR A 141 1.47 16.21 -8.70
CA THR A 141 1.29 15.83 -10.12
C THR A 141 1.17 14.31 -10.28
N GLU A 142 2.09 13.54 -9.69
CA GLU A 142 2.03 12.07 -9.76
C GLU A 142 0.80 11.51 -9.06
N CYS A 143 0.39 12.10 -7.92
CA CYS A 143 -0.82 11.69 -7.21
C CYS A 143 -2.09 11.98 -8.04
N TYR A 144 -2.17 13.15 -8.68
CA TYR A 144 -3.27 13.48 -9.59
C TYR A 144 -3.29 12.58 -10.82
N GLN A 145 -2.11 12.22 -11.35
CA GLN A 145 -2.01 11.28 -12.46
C GLN A 145 -2.57 9.91 -12.08
N LEU A 146 -2.25 9.40 -10.88
CA LEU A 146 -2.80 8.13 -10.39
C LEU A 146 -4.34 8.17 -10.32
N ILE A 147 -4.91 9.23 -9.73
CA ILE A 147 -6.37 9.40 -9.62
C ILE A 147 -7.02 9.48 -11.00
N ARG A 148 -6.41 10.22 -11.93
CA ARG A 148 -6.92 10.35 -13.30
C ARG A 148 -6.92 9.01 -14.03
N ASN A 149 -5.80 8.28 -13.96
CA ASN A 149 -5.68 6.96 -14.59
C ASN A 149 -6.71 5.98 -14.01
N TYR A 150 -6.83 5.96 -12.68
CA TYR A 150 -7.81 5.11 -12.02
C TYR A 150 -9.25 5.47 -12.41
N SER A 151 -9.57 6.77 -12.45
CA SER A 151 -10.89 7.24 -12.89
C SER A 151 -11.19 6.82 -14.34
N SER A 152 -10.20 6.93 -15.24
CA SER A 152 -10.35 6.48 -16.63
C SER A 152 -10.68 4.99 -16.72
N VAL A 153 -9.96 4.15 -15.96
CA VAL A 153 -10.22 2.71 -15.92
C VAL A 153 -11.63 2.39 -15.39
N LEU A 154 -12.13 3.17 -14.43
CA LEU A 154 -13.50 3.01 -13.95
C LEU A 154 -14.54 3.41 -15.00
N GLU A 155 -14.33 4.49 -15.73
CA GLU A 155 -15.25 4.91 -16.81
C GLU A 155 -15.26 3.90 -17.96
N ASP A 156 -14.09 3.38 -18.35
CA ASP A 156 -13.98 2.33 -19.38
C ASP A 156 -14.73 1.06 -18.94
N LEU A 157 -14.60 0.68 -17.66
CA LEU A 157 -15.33 -0.45 -17.08
C LEU A 157 -16.84 -0.21 -17.04
N HIS A 158 -17.27 1.01 -16.67
CA HIS A 158 -18.69 1.39 -16.66
C HIS A 158 -19.29 1.35 -18.07
N GLY A 159 -18.56 1.83 -19.09
CA GLY A 159 -19.00 1.75 -20.49
C GLY A 159 -19.08 0.33 -21.05
N SER A 160 -18.35 -0.61 -20.45
CA SER A 160 -18.31 -2.02 -20.88
C SER A 160 -19.35 -2.91 -20.18
N LEU A 161 -20.05 -2.41 -19.16
CA LEU A 161 -20.95 -3.20 -18.31
C LEU A 161 -22.32 -2.54 -18.14
N SER A 162 -23.31 -3.31 -17.67
CA SER A 162 -24.53 -2.73 -17.13
C SER A 162 -24.24 -1.95 -15.84
N SER A 163 -24.98 -0.87 -15.57
CA SER A 163 -24.80 -0.10 -14.32
C SER A 163 -24.99 -0.96 -13.07
N SER A 164 -25.83 -2.01 -13.13
CA SER A 164 -26.02 -2.96 -12.04
C SER A 164 -24.74 -3.76 -11.76
N ASP A 165 -24.10 -4.30 -12.79
CA ASP A 165 -22.88 -5.10 -12.63
C ASP A 165 -21.68 -4.24 -12.26
N PHE A 166 -21.58 -3.02 -12.80
CA PHE A 166 -20.58 -2.05 -12.37
C PHE A 166 -20.68 -1.75 -10.86
N HIS A 167 -21.89 -1.50 -10.35
CA HIS A 167 -22.09 -1.21 -8.93
C HIS A 167 -21.78 -2.39 -8.01
N LYS A 168 -21.88 -3.64 -8.48
CA LYS A 168 -21.44 -4.82 -7.71
C LYS A 168 -19.92 -4.83 -7.48
N ILE A 169 -19.15 -4.27 -8.43
CA ILE A 169 -17.69 -4.26 -8.40
C ILE A 169 -17.18 -3.03 -7.64
N VAL A 170 -17.62 -1.84 -8.04
CA VAL A 170 -17.01 -0.56 -7.64
C VAL A 170 -17.74 0.07 -6.43
N LYS A 171 -18.99 -0.34 -6.18
CA LYS A 171 -19.95 0.31 -5.28
C LYS A 171 -20.20 1.78 -5.64
N THR A 172 -21.22 2.39 -5.02
CA THR A 172 -21.69 3.74 -5.36
C THR A 172 -20.78 4.88 -4.84
N GLY A 173 -19.80 4.58 -3.99
CA GLY A 173 -18.97 5.58 -3.31
C GLY A 173 -17.63 5.92 -3.98
N ALA A 174 -17.31 5.36 -5.15
CA ALA A 174 -15.98 5.54 -5.73
C ALA A 174 -15.69 6.98 -6.18
N ARG A 175 -16.67 7.64 -6.81
CA ARG A 175 -16.54 9.01 -7.30
C ARG A 175 -16.30 10.02 -6.17
N SER A 176 -17.10 9.96 -5.11
CA SER A 176 -16.94 10.83 -3.94
C SER A 176 -15.58 10.64 -3.25
N LYS A 177 -15.07 9.41 -3.21
CA LYS A 177 -13.71 9.13 -2.72
C LYS A 177 -12.64 9.77 -3.60
N MET A 178 -12.80 9.78 -4.93
CA MET A 178 -11.87 10.45 -5.85
C MET A 178 -11.89 11.98 -5.68
N ASP A 179 -13.07 12.57 -5.46
CA ASP A 179 -13.19 14.00 -5.23
C ASP A 179 -12.55 14.44 -3.91
N ALA A 180 -12.79 13.69 -2.83
CA ALA A 180 -12.13 13.91 -1.55
C ALA A 180 -10.60 13.75 -1.64
N LEU A 181 -10.11 12.76 -2.40
CA LEU A 181 -8.68 12.61 -2.65
C LEU A 181 -8.07 13.82 -3.38
N ARG A 182 -8.79 14.41 -4.34
CA ARG A 182 -8.32 15.62 -5.04
C ARG A 182 -8.18 16.80 -4.09
N SER A 183 -9.15 16.97 -3.19
CA SER A 183 -9.12 17.98 -2.13
C SER A 183 -7.98 17.74 -1.15
N TYR A 184 -7.76 16.49 -0.74
CA TYR A 184 -6.65 16.10 0.12
C TYR A 184 -5.28 16.39 -0.52
N ILE A 185 -5.08 16.07 -1.81
CA ILE A 185 -3.82 16.39 -2.51
C ILE A 185 -3.63 17.91 -2.62
N ALA A 186 -4.70 18.67 -2.84
CA ALA A 186 -4.62 20.13 -2.92
C ALA A 186 -4.12 20.72 -1.59
N ALA A 187 -4.61 20.21 -0.45
CA ALA A 187 -4.30 20.69 0.89
C ALA A 187 -2.97 20.15 1.49
N SER A 188 -2.47 19.01 1.01
CA SER A 188 -1.26 18.34 1.53
C SER A 188 0.05 18.79 0.88
#